data_AF-A0A919VYB4-F1
#
_entry.id   AF-A0A919VYB4-F1
#
_cell.length_a   1.000
_cell.length_b   1.000
_cell.length_c   1.000
_cell.angle_alpha   90.00
_cell.angle_beta   90.00
_cell.angle_gamma   90.00
#
_symmetry.space_group_name_H-M   'P 1'
#
loop_
_entity.id
_entity.type
_entity.pdbx_description
1 polymer ?
#
loop_
_entity_poly.entity_id
_entity_poly.type
_entity_poly.pdbx_seq_one_letter_code
_entity_poly.pdbx_strand_id
1 'polypeptide(L)'
;MSLSSTGDSIVLPWKGAPPAEVAQLVAEQPVPVSMLDVKYSAAELLTMAKQVADANPDTVASVGPNAMYDGLEIETASKVIGPGFAEGPAADPGDLPPIVSPVPFQVIGSADVVPTQRDKDASPFWGANLVKNGTSACSGGVSVKVGGVSGMTTAWHCGIGTWKSHGNNKVLGTVSKRNKTHVRRAPAVSRSASRIPAIPAHRPSPTWARRPQFVERPSRASSPVATSR
;
A
#
# COMPACT_ATOMS: atom_id res chain seq x y z
N MET A 1 10.78 4.42 -8.36
CA MET A 1 10.36 5.59 -9.16
C MET A 1 9.78 6.59 -8.19
N SER A 2 10.37 7.77 -8.10
CA SER A 2 9.92 8.87 -7.26
C SER A 2 9.61 10.08 -8.12
N LEU A 3 8.69 10.91 -7.67
CA LEU A 3 8.48 12.24 -8.23
C LEU A 3 9.47 13.20 -7.57
N SER A 4 9.96 14.18 -8.33
CA SER A 4 10.72 15.27 -7.72
C SER A 4 9.84 16.03 -6.71
N SER A 5 10.47 16.75 -5.78
CA SER A 5 9.75 17.55 -4.78
C SER A 5 8.87 18.64 -5.39
N THR A 6 9.12 19.05 -6.64
CA THR A 6 8.28 20.00 -7.37
C THR A 6 7.20 19.32 -8.22
N GLY A 7 7.29 18.01 -8.44
CA GLY A 7 6.34 17.23 -9.25
C GLY A 7 6.55 17.37 -10.77
N ASP A 8 7.56 18.12 -11.20
CA ASP A 8 7.78 18.43 -12.63
C ASP A 8 8.70 17.41 -13.33
N SER A 9 9.30 16.49 -12.57
CA SER A 9 10.19 15.47 -13.11
C SER A 9 10.07 14.14 -12.37
N ILE A 10 10.45 13.07 -13.06
CA ILE A 10 10.50 11.72 -12.53
C ILE A 10 11.97 11.38 -12.29
N VAL A 11 12.28 10.88 -11.09
CA VAL A 11 13.58 10.28 -10.80
C VAL A 11 13.42 8.77 -10.83
N LEU A 12 14.24 8.12 -11.67
CA LEU A 12 14.31 6.68 -11.81
C LEU A 12 15.65 6.17 -11.24
N PRO A 13 15.66 5.64 -10.01
CA PRO A 13 16.82 4.95 -9.47
C PRO A 13 17.14 3.72 -10.32
N TRP A 14 18.38 3.59 -10.77
CA TRP A 14 18.86 2.49 -11.60
C TRP A 14 20.24 2.05 -11.16
N LYS A 15 20.46 0.74 -11.04
CA LYS A 15 21.78 0.19 -10.71
C LYS A 15 22.56 -0.09 -11.99
N GLY A 16 23.68 0.61 -12.19
CA GLY A 16 24.56 0.40 -13.35
C GLY A 16 24.04 1.05 -14.64
N ALA A 17 24.54 0.61 -15.79
CA ALA A 17 24.13 1.18 -17.07
C ALA A 17 22.71 0.72 -17.47
N PRO A 18 21.79 1.63 -17.80
CA PRO A 18 20.47 1.26 -18.33
C PRO A 18 20.62 0.65 -19.73
N PRO A 19 19.87 -0.42 -20.07
CA PRO A 19 19.78 -0.93 -21.43
C PRO A 19 19.36 0.17 -22.41
N ALA A 20 19.84 0.09 -23.65
CA ALA A 20 19.59 1.13 -24.67
C ALA A 20 18.08 1.37 -24.88
N GLU A 21 17.27 0.31 -24.81
CA GLU A 21 15.83 0.37 -24.95
C GLU A 21 15.18 1.15 -23.80
N VAL A 22 15.70 1.00 -22.57
CA VAL A 22 15.22 1.75 -21.40
C VAL A 22 15.62 3.22 -21.52
N ALA A 23 16.86 3.49 -21.92
CA ALA A 23 17.33 4.86 -22.15
C ALA A 23 16.50 5.58 -23.23
N GLN A 24 16.15 4.87 -24.31
CA GLN A 24 15.27 5.38 -25.35
C GLN A 24 13.87 5.68 -24.82
N LEU A 25 13.25 4.75 -24.06
CA LEU A 25 11.94 4.97 -23.46
C LEU A 25 11.91 6.16 -22.51
N VAL A 26 12.98 6.35 -21.73
CA VAL A 26 13.17 7.51 -20.83
C VAL A 26 13.21 8.81 -21.64
N ALA A 27 13.93 8.84 -22.77
CA ALA A 27 14.03 10.01 -23.64
C ALA A 27 12.72 10.36 -24.36
N GLU A 28 11.85 9.38 -24.59
CA GLU A 28 10.55 9.57 -25.25
C GLU A 28 9.44 10.06 -24.29
N GLN A 29 9.71 10.17 -22.98
CA GLN A 29 8.70 10.60 -22.03
C GLN A 29 8.35 12.09 -22.19
N PRO A 30 7.06 12.47 -22.07
CA PRO A 30 6.63 13.86 -22.18
C PRO A 30 7.03 14.72 -20.96
N VAL A 31 7.41 14.07 -19.86
CA VAL A 31 7.94 14.72 -18.65
C VAL A 31 9.42 14.38 -18.51
N PRO A 32 10.27 15.30 -18.03
CA PRO A 32 11.68 15.01 -17.79
C PRO A 32 11.86 13.82 -16.84
N VAL A 33 12.64 12.83 -17.28
CA VAL A 33 13.00 11.66 -16.48
C VAL A 33 14.51 11.63 -16.31
N SER A 34 14.98 11.69 -15.06
CA SER A 34 16.39 11.53 -14.73
C SER A 34 16.66 10.13 -14.20
N MET A 35 17.71 9.48 -14.72
CA MET A 35 18.20 8.22 -14.17
C MET A 35 19.24 8.52 -13.10
N LEU A 36 18.99 8.06 -11.88
CA LEU A 36 19.90 8.19 -10.75
C LEU A 36 20.66 6.88 -10.60
N ASP A 37 21.99 6.91 -10.76
CA ASP A 37 22.83 5.74 -10.50
C ASP A 37 22.82 5.43 -9.00
N VAL A 38 22.42 4.21 -8.65
CA VAL A 38 22.34 3.74 -7.27
C VAL A 38 23.19 2.50 -7.05
N LYS A 39 23.79 2.42 -5.85
CA LYS A 39 24.66 1.31 -5.45
C LYS A 39 23.91 -0.02 -5.29
N TYR A 40 22.65 0.05 -4.86
CA TYR A 40 21.84 -1.12 -4.52
C TYR A 40 20.63 -1.23 -5.43
N SER A 41 20.27 -2.45 -5.80
CA SER A 41 19.00 -2.74 -6.47
C SER A 41 17.87 -2.83 -5.45
N ALA A 42 16.63 -2.65 -5.91
CA ALA A 42 15.45 -2.82 -5.06
C ALA A 42 15.39 -4.22 -4.41
N ALA A 43 15.79 -5.28 -5.12
CA ALA A 43 15.81 -6.64 -4.58
C ALA A 43 16.85 -6.83 -3.47
N GLU A 44 18.04 -6.23 -3.63
CA GLU A 44 19.07 -6.22 -2.58
C GLU A 44 18.58 -5.47 -1.34
N LEU A 45 18.05 -4.25 -1.52
CA LEU A 45 17.52 -3.46 -0.40
C LEU A 45 16.38 -4.19 0.32
N LEU A 46 15.46 -4.85 -0.39
CA LEU A 46 14.39 -5.65 0.22
C LEU A 46 14.93 -6.85 0.99
N THR A 47 15.98 -7.51 0.49
CA THR A 47 16.64 -8.61 1.20
C THR A 47 17.27 -8.11 2.50
N MET A 48 17.97 -6.97 2.45
CA MET A 48 18.61 -6.37 3.63
C MET A 48 17.59 -5.80 4.62
N ALA A 49 16.50 -5.19 4.14
CA ALA A 49 15.37 -4.77 4.97
C ALA A 49 14.79 -5.96 5.75
N LYS A 50 14.57 -7.09 5.08
CA LYS A 50 14.12 -8.32 5.75
C LYS A 50 15.10 -8.79 6.83
N GLN A 51 16.40 -8.79 6.54
CA GLN A 51 17.43 -9.17 7.53
C GLN A 51 17.40 -8.25 8.75
N VAL A 52 17.28 -6.93 8.54
CA VAL A 52 17.16 -5.95 9.62
C VAL A 52 15.90 -6.17 10.45
N ALA A 53 14.75 -6.43 9.81
CA ALA A 53 13.50 -6.73 10.52
C ALA A 53 13.59 -8.02 11.35
N ASP A 54 14.12 -9.10 10.75
CA ASP A 54 14.26 -10.40 11.41
C ASP A 54 15.25 -10.34 12.60
N ALA A 55 16.29 -9.51 12.51
CA ALA A 55 17.30 -9.33 13.57
C ALA A 55 16.83 -8.40 14.71
N ASN A 56 15.79 -7.59 14.49
CA ASN A 56 15.34 -6.57 15.44
C ASN A 56 13.80 -6.59 15.64
N PRO A 57 13.18 -7.75 15.93
CA PRO A 57 11.72 -7.91 15.88
C PRO A 57 10.95 -7.07 16.92
N ASP A 58 11.58 -6.74 18.04
CA ASP A 58 10.97 -5.92 19.10
C ASP A 58 11.23 -4.42 18.92
N THR A 59 12.18 -4.07 18.05
CA THR A 59 12.68 -2.70 17.89
C THR A 59 12.20 -2.06 16.59
N VAL A 60 12.14 -2.82 15.51
CA VAL A 60 11.77 -2.33 14.17
C VAL A 60 10.29 -2.59 13.92
N ALA A 61 9.51 -1.51 13.82
CA ALA A 61 8.10 -1.58 13.44
C ALA A 61 7.93 -1.74 11.92
N SER A 62 8.74 -1.03 11.15
CA SER A 62 8.79 -1.15 9.70
C SER A 62 10.19 -0.83 9.17
N VAL A 63 10.56 -1.47 8.05
CA VAL A 63 11.82 -1.19 7.34
C VAL A 63 11.65 -1.45 5.85
N GLY A 64 12.22 -0.57 5.03
CA GLY A 64 12.19 -0.70 3.58
C GLY A 64 13.24 0.15 2.89
N PRO A 65 13.35 0.09 1.55
CA PRO A 65 14.17 1.03 0.79
C PRO A 65 13.72 2.47 1.06
N ASN A 66 14.68 3.39 1.25
CA ASN A 66 14.34 4.81 1.30
C ASN A 66 13.90 5.33 -0.07
N ALA A 67 13.39 6.57 -0.13
CA ALA A 67 12.87 7.16 -1.36
C ALA A 67 13.90 7.26 -2.50
N MET A 68 15.19 7.33 -2.15
CA MET A 68 16.30 7.48 -3.10
C MET A 68 16.95 6.16 -3.51
N TYR A 69 16.57 5.04 -2.88
CA TYR A 69 17.13 3.69 -3.11
C TYR A 69 18.66 3.60 -2.91
N ASP A 70 19.23 4.45 -2.05
CA ASP A 70 20.65 4.40 -1.65
C ASP A 70 20.85 3.79 -0.25
N GLY A 71 19.75 3.48 0.45
CA GLY A 71 19.77 2.89 1.78
C GLY A 71 18.41 2.39 2.24
N LEU A 72 18.31 2.13 3.55
CA LEU A 72 17.08 1.73 4.21
C LEU A 72 16.46 2.88 5.00
N GLU A 73 15.15 2.86 5.08
CA GLU A 73 14.34 3.69 5.95
C GLU A 73 13.75 2.77 7.03
N ILE A 74 13.98 3.11 8.30
CA ILE A 74 13.57 2.33 9.45
C ILE A 74 12.61 3.16 10.30
N GLU A 75 11.48 2.57 10.66
CA GLU A 75 10.57 3.08 11.67
C GLU A 75 10.65 2.18 12.89
N THR A 76 10.93 2.75 14.06
CA THR A 76 11.06 1.97 15.29
C THR A 76 9.70 1.82 15.98
N ALA A 77 9.53 0.73 16.72
CA ALA A 77 8.37 0.54 17.58
C ALA A 77 8.43 1.55 18.73
N SER A 78 7.32 2.22 19.04
CA SER A 78 7.29 3.32 20.03
C SER A 78 7.83 3.06 21.42
N LYS A 79 7.96 1.79 21.83
CA LYS A 79 8.59 1.46 23.12
C LYS A 79 10.09 1.77 23.17
N VAL A 80 10.69 2.19 22.06
CA VAL A 80 12.15 2.21 21.86
C VAL A 80 12.75 3.62 21.88
N ILE A 81 11.98 4.68 21.60
CA ILE A 81 12.58 6.02 21.51
C ILE A 81 12.73 6.63 22.91
N GLY A 82 13.86 6.32 23.54
CA GLY A 82 14.55 7.26 24.41
C GLY A 82 15.19 8.39 23.60
N PRO A 83 15.53 9.52 24.22
CA PRO A 83 16.22 10.63 23.55
C PRO A 83 17.59 10.16 23.02
N GLY A 84 17.76 10.04 21.69
CA GLY A 84 19.06 9.65 21.10
C GLY A 84 19.08 9.08 19.66
N PHE A 85 17.94 8.82 19.02
CA PHE A 85 17.88 8.14 17.70
C PHE A 85 18.04 9.05 16.46
N ALA A 86 18.56 10.26 16.58
CA ALA A 86 18.82 11.12 15.42
C ALA A 86 20.15 10.71 14.72
N GLU A 87 20.08 10.54 13.40
CA GLU A 87 21.13 10.26 12.41
C GLU A 87 22.61 10.28 12.90
N GLY A 88 23.28 9.12 12.86
CA GLY A 88 24.74 9.02 13.05
C GLY A 88 25.19 8.74 14.49
N PRO A 89 26.49 8.46 14.71
CA PRO A 89 26.92 7.54 15.76
C PRO A 89 26.79 8.11 17.19
N ALA A 90 26.06 7.33 17.98
CA ALA A 90 26.03 7.24 19.44
C ALA A 90 25.59 8.49 20.22
N ALA A 91 24.34 8.43 20.68
CA ALA A 91 24.10 8.59 22.11
C ALA A 91 23.35 7.35 22.64
N ASP A 92 23.64 7.02 23.88
CA ASP A 92 23.11 5.95 24.72
C ASP A 92 21.72 6.33 25.28
N PRO A 93 20.65 5.56 25.00
CA PRO A 93 19.51 5.51 25.90
C PRO A 93 18.96 4.07 26.05
N GLY A 94 19.47 3.33 27.03
CA GLY A 94 18.79 2.20 27.69
C GLY A 94 18.64 0.91 26.87
N ASP A 95 19.53 -0.07 27.14
CA ASP A 95 19.46 -1.52 26.87
C ASP A 95 19.04 -2.04 25.48
N LEU A 96 18.76 -1.17 24.52
CA LEU A 96 18.35 -1.60 23.20
C LEU A 96 19.59 -1.90 22.34
N PRO A 97 19.69 -3.10 21.76
CA PRO A 97 20.82 -3.45 20.91
C PRO A 97 20.87 -2.49 19.70
N PRO A 98 22.07 -2.03 19.30
CA PRO A 98 22.21 -1.16 18.14
C PRO A 98 21.69 -1.89 16.90
N ILE A 99 20.89 -1.20 16.08
CA ILE A 99 20.45 -1.74 14.79
C ILE A 99 21.68 -1.86 13.88
N VAL A 100 22.08 -3.09 13.60
CA VAL A 100 23.16 -3.38 12.65
C VAL A 100 22.54 -3.54 11.26
N SER A 101 22.94 -2.68 10.33
CA SER A 101 22.53 -2.74 8.92
C SER A 101 23.77 -2.84 8.01
N PRO A 102 23.75 -3.71 6.99
CA PRO A 102 24.84 -3.79 6.00
C PRO A 102 24.88 -2.58 5.04
N VAL A 103 23.88 -1.70 5.10
CA VAL A 103 23.76 -0.51 4.24
C VAL A 103 23.41 0.73 5.05
N PRO A 104 23.69 1.94 4.53
CA PRO A 104 23.21 3.17 5.15
C PRO A 104 21.72 3.09 5.45
N PHE A 105 21.33 3.60 6.61
CA PHE A 105 19.93 3.66 6.98
C PHE A 105 19.64 4.98 7.70
N GLN A 106 18.38 5.39 7.63
CA GLN A 106 17.83 6.51 8.36
C GLN A 106 16.66 6.03 9.23
N VAL A 107 16.55 6.58 10.43
CA VAL A 107 15.39 6.34 11.31
C VAL A 107 14.43 7.52 11.14
N ILE A 108 13.24 7.26 10.59
CA ILE A 108 12.28 8.33 10.23
C ILE A 108 11.27 8.66 11.34
N GLY A 109 11.30 7.91 12.43
CA GLY A 109 10.45 8.19 13.59
C GLY A 109 10.19 6.95 14.44
N SER A 110 9.43 7.17 15.51
CA SER A 110 8.71 6.12 16.20
C SER A 110 7.29 6.07 15.66
N ALA A 111 6.84 4.89 15.29
CA ALA A 111 5.42 4.66 15.23
C ALA A 111 4.92 4.53 16.67
N ASP A 112 4.36 5.60 17.23
CA ASP A 112 3.29 5.44 18.23
C ASP A 112 2.17 4.75 17.48
N VAL A 113 2.25 3.42 17.42
CA VAL A 113 1.12 2.58 17.03
C VAL A 113 0.14 2.68 18.17
N VAL A 114 -0.50 3.85 18.31
CA VAL A 114 -1.71 3.99 19.08
C VAL A 114 -2.70 3.08 18.38
N PRO A 115 -3.23 2.05 19.06
CA PRO A 115 -4.30 1.25 18.48
C PRO A 115 -5.46 2.18 18.13
N THR A 116 -5.52 2.60 16.87
CA THR A 116 -6.58 3.48 16.41
C THR A 116 -7.76 2.60 16.06
N GLN A 117 -8.83 2.75 16.82
CA GLN A 117 -10.04 1.99 16.57
C GLN A 117 -10.76 2.64 15.37
N ARG A 118 -10.52 2.08 14.19
CA ARG A 118 -11.19 2.48 12.93
C ARG A 118 -12.60 1.91 12.79
N ASP A 119 -13.30 1.78 13.90
CA ASP A 119 -14.65 1.24 13.91
C ASP A 119 -15.70 2.32 13.75
N LYS A 120 -15.38 3.60 14.00
CA LYS A 120 -16.26 4.78 13.88
C LYS A 120 -15.94 5.66 12.66
N ASP A 121 -15.35 5.10 11.62
CA ASP A 121 -15.11 5.83 10.37
C ASP A 121 -16.40 6.43 9.78
N ALA A 122 -16.27 7.57 9.11
CA ALA A 122 -17.35 8.23 8.38
C ALA A 122 -16.89 8.53 6.94
N SER A 123 -17.82 8.94 6.07
CA SER A 123 -17.46 9.33 4.70
C SER A 123 -16.50 10.54 4.70
N PRO A 124 -15.37 10.50 3.97
CA PRO A 124 -14.89 9.38 3.13
C PRO A 124 -14.33 8.22 3.96
N PHE A 125 -14.82 7.01 3.68
CA PHE A 125 -14.33 5.81 4.35
C PHE A 125 -12.95 5.43 3.80
N TRP A 126 -12.05 5.00 4.67
CA TRP A 126 -10.73 4.53 4.29
C TRP A 126 -10.62 3.02 4.50
N GLY A 127 -9.60 2.42 3.89
CA GLY A 127 -9.35 1.00 4.07
C GLY A 127 -8.95 0.60 5.48
N ALA A 128 -9.01 -0.70 5.73
CA ALA A 128 -8.77 -1.35 7.02
C ALA A 128 -9.72 -0.93 8.15
N ASN A 129 -10.83 -0.23 7.85
CA ASN A 129 -11.85 0.10 8.84
C ASN A 129 -12.70 -1.12 9.23
N LEU A 130 -13.21 -1.16 10.46
CA LEU A 130 -14.10 -2.25 10.91
C LEU A 130 -15.54 -1.96 10.46
N VAL A 131 -16.10 -2.87 9.67
CA VAL A 131 -17.42 -2.75 9.06
C VAL A 131 -18.31 -3.94 9.40
N LYS A 132 -19.64 -3.75 9.39
CA LYS A 132 -20.63 -4.80 9.67
C LYS A 132 -21.86 -4.72 8.78
N ASN A 133 -22.54 -5.85 8.57
CA ASN A 133 -23.79 -5.95 7.81
C ASN A 133 -24.95 -6.58 8.60
N GLY A 134 -24.86 -6.61 9.93
CA GLY A 134 -25.86 -7.20 10.83
C GLY A 134 -25.64 -8.69 11.12
N THR A 135 -25.04 -9.44 10.19
CA THR A 135 -24.73 -10.88 10.38
C THR A 135 -23.23 -11.15 10.52
N SER A 136 -22.38 -10.21 10.12
CA SER A 136 -20.92 -10.38 10.07
C SER A 136 -20.22 -9.06 10.35
N ALA A 137 -18.98 -9.15 10.84
CA ALA A 137 -18.03 -8.04 10.96
C ALA A 137 -16.76 -8.40 10.18
N CYS A 138 -16.22 -7.45 9.44
CA CYS A 138 -15.05 -7.61 8.57
C CYS A 138 -14.25 -6.31 8.50
N SER A 139 -13.03 -6.39 7.97
CA SER A 139 -12.29 -5.20 7.57
C SER A 139 -12.70 -4.74 6.17
N GLY A 140 -12.78 -3.43 5.98
CA GLY A 140 -12.76 -2.81 4.66
C GLY A 140 -11.40 -3.01 4.00
N GLY A 141 -11.39 -3.30 2.70
CA GLY A 141 -10.20 -3.33 1.85
C GLY A 141 -9.87 -1.93 1.34
N VAL A 142 -9.51 -1.80 0.07
CA VAL A 142 -9.22 -0.51 -0.56
C VAL A 142 -10.47 0.17 -1.11
N SER A 143 -10.48 1.51 -1.08
CA SER A 143 -11.47 2.34 -1.79
C SER A 143 -11.17 2.29 -3.30
N VAL A 144 -12.21 2.11 -4.10
CA VAL A 144 -12.12 1.92 -5.55
C VAL A 144 -13.18 2.74 -6.27
N LYS A 145 -12.91 3.16 -7.51
CA LYS A 145 -13.86 3.87 -8.37
C LYS A 145 -13.94 3.17 -9.72
N VAL A 146 -15.13 2.77 -10.14
CA VAL A 146 -15.39 2.07 -11.41
C VAL A 146 -16.60 2.70 -12.09
N GLY A 147 -16.44 3.18 -13.33
CA GLY A 147 -17.56 3.75 -14.10
C GLY A 147 -18.27 4.91 -13.39
N GLY A 148 -17.54 5.75 -12.66
CA GLY A 148 -18.10 6.86 -11.88
C GLY A 148 -18.65 6.46 -10.49
N VAL A 149 -18.78 5.17 -10.20
CA VAL A 149 -19.26 4.66 -8.91
C VAL A 149 -18.09 4.44 -7.96
N SER A 150 -18.13 5.06 -6.79
CA SER A 150 -17.18 4.82 -5.71
C SER A 150 -17.68 3.73 -4.77
N GLY A 151 -16.76 2.87 -4.35
CA GLY A 151 -17.03 1.81 -3.40
C GLY A 151 -15.80 1.43 -2.59
N MET A 152 -15.97 0.47 -1.70
CA MET A 152 -14.90 -0.10 -0.89
C MET A 152 -14.87 -1.60 -1.11
N THR A 153 -13.66 -2.18 -1.18
CA THR A 153 -13.55 -3.63 -1.27
C THR A 153 -13.73 -4.31 0.09
N THR A 154 -14.10 -5.58 0.13
CA THR A 154 -14.01 -6.42 1.34
C THR A 154 -13.81 -7.88 0.94
N ALA A 155 -13.58 -8.80 1.89
CA ALA A 155 -13.37 -10.20 1.56
C ALA A 155 -14.67 -10.88 1.11
N TRP A 156 -14.57 -11.82 0.16
CA TRP A 156 -15.74 -12.52 -0.37
C TRP A 156 -16.65 -13.18 0.68
N HIS A 157 -16.04 -13.72 1.73
CA HIS A 157 -16.77 -14.46 2.76
C HIS A 157 -17.51 -13.54 3.74
N CYS A 158 -17.32 -12.22 3.66
CA CYS A 158 -17.97 -11.24 4.54
C CYS A 158 -19.48 -11.15 4.31
N GLY A 159 -19.97 -11.57 3.14
CA GLY A 159 -21.40 -11.71 2.87
C GLY A 159 -22.00 -10.58 2.04
N ILE A 160 -23.33 -10.57 1.95
CA ILE A 160 -24.11 -9.58 1.21
C ILE A 160 -24.89 -8.67 2.17
N GLY A 161 -25.47 -7.59 1.68
CA GLY A 161 -26.31 -6.69 2.45
C GLY A 161 -25.70 -5.29 2.62
N THR A 162 -26.36 -4.49 3.45
CA THR A 162 -25.97 -3.10 3.73
C THR A 162 -24.86 -3.08 4.77
N TRP A 163 -23.68 -2.63 4.35
CA TRP A 163 -22.52 -2.47 5.21
C TRP A 163 -22.49 -1.11 5.87
N LYS A 164 -22.12 -1.10 7.15
CA LYS A 164 -22.03 0.07 8.02
C LYS A 164 -20.71 0.07 8.77
N SER A 165 -20.22 1.24 9.15
CA SER A 165 -19.11 1.34 10.10
C SER A 165 -19.57 0.74 11.43
N HIS A 166 -18.70 -0.05 12.05
CA HIS A 166 -19.06 -0.91 13.17
C HIS A 166 -19.49 -0.14 14.42
N GLY A 167 -18.76 0.91 14.80
CA GLY A 167 -18.94 1.68 16.03
C GLY A 167 -19.92 2.85 15.92
N ASN A 168 -20.27 3.34 14.73
CA ASN A 168 -21.19 4.48 14.56
C ASN A 168 -22.38 4.21 13.62
N ASN A 169 -22.47 3.01 13.04
CA ASN A 169 -23.53 2.59 12.11
C ASN A 169 -23.69 3.46 10.84
N LYS A 170 -22.71 4.31 10.47
CA LYS A 170 -22.76 5.08 9.22
C LYS A 170 -22.69 4.12 8.03
N VAL A 171 -23.62 4.28 7.09
CA VAL A 171 -23.76 3.38 5.93
C VAL A 171 -22.59 3.61 4.97
N LEU A 172 -21.84 2.54 4.67
CA LEU A 172 -20.82 2.52 3.63
C LEU A 172 -21.46 2.31 2.25
N GLY A 173 -22.38 1.36 2.18
CA GLY A 173 -22.96 0.92 0.91
C GLY A 173 -23.56 -0.48 0.98
N THR A 174 -23.89 -1.05 -0.16
CA THR A 174 -24.55 -2.38 -0.24
C THR A 174 -23.77 -3.33 -1.15
N VAL A 175 -23.58 -4.56 -0.69
CA VAL A 175 -23.09 -5.67 -1.53
C VAL A 175 -24.29 -6.49 -1.97
N SER A 176 -24.63 -6.44 -3.26
CA SER A 176 -25.72 -7.23 -3.84
C SER A 176 -25.19 -8.56 -4.41
N LYS A 177 -26.10 -9.50 -4.70
CA LYS A 177 -25.76 -10.74 -5.45
C LYS A 177 -25.21 -10.44 -6.86
N ARG A 178 -25.58 -9.31 -7.46
CA ARG A 178 -25.03 -8.86 -8.76
C ARG A 178 -23.59 -8.36 -8.57
N ASN A 179 -23.34 -7.59 -7.51
CA ASN A 179 -22.03 -6.99 -7.21
C ASN A 179 -20.99 -8.00 -6.72
N LYS A 180 -21.46 -9.14 -6.20
CA LYS A 180 -20.63 -10.32 -6.00
C LYS A 180 -19.89 -10.77 -7.28
N THR A 181 -20.44 -10.53 -8.48
CA THR A 181 -19.79 -10.96 -9.72
C THR A 181 -18.89 -9.92 -10.36
N HIS A 182 -19.00 -8.63 -10.01
CA HIS A 182 -18.30 -7.54 -10.72
C HIS A 182 -16.78 -7.54 -10.52
N VAL A 183 -16.25 -8.11 -9.43
CA VAL A 183 -14.80 -8.25 -9.22
C VAL A 183 -14.23 -9.53 -9.86
N ARG A 184 -15.05 -10.32 -10.58
CA ARG A 184 -14.51 -11.41 -11.42
C ARG A 184 -13.78 -10.88 -12.66
N ARG A 185 -13.99 -9.60 -13.04
CA ARG A 185 -13.47 -8.99 -14.26
C ARG A 185 -12.97 -7.55 -14.02
N ALA A 186 -12.11 -7.35 -13.04
CA ALA A 186 -11.10 -6.29 -13.22
C ALA A 186 -9.98 -6.94 -14.05
N PRO A 187 -9.92 -6.72 -15.38
CA PRO A 187 -8.73 -7.09 -16.12
C PRO A 187 -7.59 -6.26 -15.53
N ALA A 188 -6.69 -6.91 -14.79
CA ALA A 188 -5.32 -6.48 -14.78
C ALA A 188 -4.89 -6.42 -16.26
N VAL A 189 -4.28 -5.30 -16.64
CA VAL A 189 -3.72 -5.07 -17.96
C VAL A 189 -2.85 -6.28 -18.34
N SER A 190 -3.32 -7.08 -19.28
CA SER A 190 -2.51 -8.05 -20.01
C SER A 190 -2.59 -7.63 -21.47
N ARG A 191 -1.53 -6.98 -21.94
CA ARG A 191 -1.23 -6.90 -23.36
C ARG A 191 -0.75 -8.28 -23.79
N SER A 192 -1.45 -8.86 -24.74
CA SER A 192 -1.02 -10.03 -25.49
C SER A 192 0.02 -9.59 -26.52
N ALA A 193 1.26 -10.09 -26.41
CA ALA A 193 2.13 -10.39 -27.56
C ALA A 193 3.31 -11.28 -27.16
N SER A 194 3.51 -12.31 -27.98
CA SER A 194 4.70 -13.15 -28.17
C SER A 194 4.95 -14.38 -27.27
N ARG A 195 5.13 -15.50 -27.98
CA ARG A 195 5.39 -16.87 -27.54
C ARG A 195 6.80 -17.01 -26.98
N ILE A 196 6.91 -17.59 -25.78
CA ILE A 196 8.13 -18.27 -25.29
C ILE A 196 7.67 -19.61 -24.69
N PRO A 197 8.36 -20.74 -24.97
CA PRO A 197 7.94 -22.06 -24.50
C PRO A 197 8.04 -22.20 -22.98
N ALA A 198 7.13 -23.01 -22.43
CA ALA A 198 6.88 -23.16 -21.01
C ALA A 198 8.05 -23.76 -20.21
N ILE A 199 8.40 -23.12 -19.10
CA ILE A 199 9.13 -23.73 -17.98
C ILE A 199 8.09 -24.36 -17.04
N PRO A 200 8.25 -25.60 -16.56
CA PRO A 200 7.28 -26.22 -15.66
C PRO A 200 7.37 -25.57 -14.28
N ALA A 201 6.45 -24.62 -14.00
CA ALA A 201 6.30 -24.05 -12.68
C ALA A 201 5.58 -25.03 -11.75
N HIS A 202 6.23 -25.35 -10.63
CA HIS A 202 5.67 -26.02 -9.46
C HIS A 202 4.33 -25.35 -9.09
N ARG A 203 3.23 -26.11 -9.08
CA ARG A 203 1.90 -25.61 -8.65
C ARG A 203 1.88 -25.40 -7.13
N PRO A 204 1.75 -24.18 -6.61
CA PRO A 204 1.24 -23.99 -5.26
C PRO A 204 -0.27 -24.28 -5.23
N SER A 205 -0.72 -24.98 -4.19
CA SER A 205 -2.12 -25.35 -3.96
C SER A 205 -3.07 -24.13 -3.93
N PRO A 206 -4.29 -24.21 -4.52
CA PRO A 206 -5.11 -23.03 -4.83
C PRO A 206 -6.01 -22.50 -3.70
N THR A 207 -5.76 -22.81 -2.43
CA THR A 207 -6.83 -22.70 -1.41
C THR A 207 -7.03 -21.34 -0.73
N TRP A 208 -6.17 -20.32 -0.91
CA TRP A 208 -6.28 -19.10 -0.07
C TRP A 208 -6.23 -17.73 -0.74
N ALA A 209 -5.91 -17.61 -2.03
CA ALA A 209 -6.01 -16.33 -2.75
C ALA A 209 -7.47 -16.06 -3.18
N ARG A 210 -8.31 -15.59 -2.25
CA ARG A 210 -9.73 -15.29 -2.50
C ARG A 210 -9.95 -13.83 -2.89
N ARG A 211 -10.89 -13.65 -3.82
CA ARG A 211 -11.17 -12.43 -4.60
C ARG A 211 -11.86 -11.34 -3.76
N PRO A 212 -11.60 -10.04 -4.02
CA PRO A 212 -12.29 -8.95 -3.33
C PRO A 212 -13.77 -8.85 -3.76
N GLN A 213 -14.63 -8.35 -2.89
CA GLN A 213 -16.00 -7.89 -3.17
C GLN A 213 -16.04 -6.37 -3.28
N PHE A 214 -17.08 -5.81 -3.90
CA PHE A 214 -17.28 -4.37 -4.04
C PHE A 214 -18.54 -3.93 -3.31
N VAL A 215 -18.40 -2.97 -2.39
CA VAL A 215 -19.48 -2.31 -1.67
C VAL A 215 -19.84 -1.02 -2.41
N GLU A 216 -21.01 -0.96 -3.05
CA GLU A 216 -21.47 0.23 -3.78
C GLU A 216 -22.04 1.27 -2.82
N ARG A 217 -21.57 2.52 -2.93
CA ARG A 217 -22.20 3.64 -2.22
C ARG A 217 -23.61 3.89 -2.76
N PRO A 218 -24.57 4.25 -1.89
CA PRO A 218 -25.84 4.79 -2.36
C PRO A 218 -25.55 6.04 -3.21
N SER A 219 -26.09 6.06 -4.42
CA SER A 219 -26.13 7.27 -5.25
C SER A 219 -26.74 8.40 -4.42
N ARG A 220 -26.03 9.53 -4.33
CA ARG A 220 -26.57 10.75 -3.70
C ARG A 220 -27.92 11.01 -4.36
N ALA A 221 -29.00 11.01 -3.60
CA ALA A 221 -30.30 11.44 -4.11
C ALA A 221 -30.10 12.86 -4.67
N SER A 222 -30.45 13.06 -5.92
CA SER A 222 -30.46 14.38 -6.56
C SER A 222 -31.32 15.29 -5.68
N SER A 223 -30.72 16.35 -5.12
CA SER A 223 -31.51 17.37 -4.44
C SER A 223 -32.55 17.92 -5.43
N PRO A 224 -33.84 18.05 -5.04
CA PRO A 224 -34.82 18.67 -5.91
C PRO A 224 -34.37 20.11 -6.21
N VAL A 225 -34.30 20.44 -7.50
CA VAL A 225 -34.09 21.81 -7.96
C VAL A 225 -35.29 22.63 -7.50
N ALA A 226 -35.07 23.59 -6.62
CA ALA A 226 -36.09 24.56 -6.23
C ALA A 226 -36.40 25.44 -7.45
N THR A 227 -37.56 25.26 -8.06
CA THR A 227 -38.13 26.23 -8.99
C THR A 227 -38.72 27.38 -8.18
N SER A 228 -38.10 28.55 -8.22
CA SER A 228 -38.70 29.80 -7.77
C SER A 228 -39.84 30.20 -8.71
N ARG A 229 -40.99 30.58 -8.14
CA ARG A 229 -42.02 31.36 -8.82
C ARG A 229 -41.80 32.83 -8.57
#